data_AF-A0A558DLP8-F1
#
_entry.id   AF-A0A558DLP8-F1
#
_cell.length_a   1.000
_cell.length_b   1.000
_cell.length_c   1.000
_cell.angle_alpha   90.00
_cell.angle_beta   90.00
_cell.angle_gamma   90.00
#
_symmetry.space_group_name_H-M   'P 1'
#
loop_
_entity.id
_entity.type
_entity.pdbx_description
1 polymer ?
#
loop_
_entity_poly.entity_id
_entity_poly.type
_entity_poly.pdbx_seq_one_letter_code
_entity_poly.pdbx_strand_id
1 'polypeptide(L)' 'GNKTDKKPITVRAVRYDGHLIITDRDAFTAALQTGIGPAKAYGCGLLTLAPPRTT' A
#
# COMPACT_ATOMS: atom_id res chain seq x y z
N GLY A 1 -18.00 -6.38 35.37
CA GLY A 1 -18.40 -5.53 34.25
C GLY A 1 -17.34 -5.56 33.16
N ASN A 2 -17.77 -5.77 31.91
CA ASN A 2 -17.07 -5.58 30.64
C ASN A 2 -15.66 -6.17 30.44
N LYS A 3 -15.60 -7.41 29.95
CA LYS A 3 -14.54 -7.86 29.05
C LYS A 3 -14.89 -7.35 27.66
N THR A 4 -14.07 -6.47 27.10
CA THR A 4 -14.20 -6.03 25.71
C THR A 4 -13.79 -7.19 24.81
N ASP A 5 -14.77 -7.90 24.24
CA ASP A 5 -14.56 -8.91 23.21
C ASP A 5 -14.00 -8.23 21.94
N LYS A 6 -12.68 -7.99 21.91
CA LYS A 6 -11.99 -7.49 20.71
C LYS A 6 -12.00 -8.60 19.67
N LYS A 7 -12.88 -8.48 18.69
CA LYS A 7 -12.87 -9.34 17.50
C LYS A 7 -11.49 -9.23 16.82
N PRO A 8 -10.90 -10.35 16.38
CA PRO A 8 -9.63 -10.33 15.67
C PRO A 8 -9.77 -9.56 14.35
N ILE A 9 -8.77 -8.75 14.03
CA ILE A 9 -8.68 -8.06 12.74
C ILE A 9 -7.97 -9.00 11.75
N THR A 10 -8.62 -9.28 10.62
CA THR A 10 -8.05 -10.12 9.56
C THR A 10 -7.82 -9.28 8.31
N VAL A 11 -6.58 -9.24 7.82
CA VAL A 11 -6.19 -8.51 6.60
C VAL A 11 -5.68 -9.50 5.57
N ARG A 12 -6.30 -9.55 4.39
CA ARG A 12 -5.80 -10.33 3.25
C ARG A 12 -4.88 -9.47 2.40
N ALA A 13 -3.58 -9.60 2.63
CA ALA A 13 -2.56 -8.86 1.89
C ALA A 13 -2.15 -9.60 0.61
N VAL A 14 -1.85 -8.83 -0.43
CA VAL A 14 -1.24 -9.30 -1.69
C VAL A 14 -0.02 -8.44 -1.95
N ARG A 15 1.09 -9.07 -2.35
CA ARG A 15 2.32 -8.39 -2.72
C ARG A 15 2.39 -8.24 -4.24
N TYR A 16 2.73 -7.04 -4.70
CA TYR A 16 3.00 -6.74 -6.11
C TYR A 16 4.45 -6.31 -6.26
N ASP A 17 5.15 -6.84 -7.25
CA ASP A 17 6.51 -6.46 -7.63
C ASP A 17 6.59 -6.40 -9.16
N GLY A 18 7.38 -5.46 -9.70
CA GLY A 18 7.59 -5.34 -11.14
C GLY A 18 7.92 -3.93 -11.59
N HIS A 19 7.68 -3.67 -12.87
CA HIS A 19 7.80 -2.35 -13.48
C HIS A 19 6.43 -1.71 -13.63
N LEU A 20 6.40 -0.38 -13.57
CA LEU A 20 5.21 0.42 -13.81
C LEU A 20 5.52 1.57 -14.76
N ILE A 21 4.47 2.10 -15.36
CA ILE A 21 4.52 3.31 -16.18
C ILE A 21 3.65 4.36 -15.48
N ILE A 22 4.21 5.54 -15.23
CA ILE A 22 3.46 6.67 -14.67
C ILE A 22 2.64 7.28 -15.80
N THR A 23 1.32 7.14 -15.73
CA THR A 23 0.37 7.70 -16.71
C THR A 23 -0.13 9.08 -16.33
N ASP A 24 -0.23 9.35 -15.02
CA ASP A 24 -0.61 10.63 -14.43
C ASP A 24 0.33 10.89 -13.24
N ARG A 25 1.07 12.00 -13.30
CA ARG A 25 2.07 12.36 -12.30
C ARG A 25 1.46 12.77 -10.97
N ASP A 26 0.38 13.53 -10.99
CA ASP A 26 -0.19 14.12 -9.79
C ASP A 26 -0.95 13.05 -9.00
N ALA A 27 -1.73 12.22 -9.70
CA ALA A 27 -2.38 11.07 -9.11
C ALA A 27 -1.36 10.08 -8.53
N PHE A 28 -0.26 9.81 -9.23
CA PHE A 28 0.80 8.92 -8.75
C PHE A 28 1.50 9.47 -7.50
N THR A 29 1.80 10.78 -7.48
CA THR A 29 2.44 11.43 -6.33
C THR A 29 1.53 11.36 -5.09
N ALA A 30 0.25 11.65 -5.26
CA ALA A 30 -0.73 11.54 -4.18
C ALA A 30 -0.85 10.09 -3.66
N ALA A 31 -0.89 9.11 -4.56
CA ALA A 31 -0.93 7.69 -4.21
C ALA A 31 0.33 7.23 -3.45
N LEU A 32 1.51 7.71 -3.84
CA LEU A 32 2.77 7.38 -3.17
C LEU A 32 2.83 7.97 -1.75
N GLN A 33 2.33 9.19 -1.56
CA GLN A 33 2.34 9.87 -0.27
C GLN A 33 1.29 9.32 0.70
N THR A 34 0.10 9.00 0.18
CA THR A 34 -1.04 8.59 1.02
C THR A 34 -1.16 7.08 1.17
N GLY A 35 -0.58 6.31 0.23
CA GLY A 35 -0.67 4.86 0.16
C GLY A 35 -1.92 4.35 -0.56
N ILE A 36 -1.81 3.18 -1.18
CA ILE A 36 -2.84 2.59 -2.05
C ILE A 36 -3.70 1.59 -1.29
N GLY A 37 -5.03 1.72 -1.36
CA GLY A 37 -5.97 0.74 -0.80
C GLY A 37 -6.13 0.79 0.73
N PRO A 38 -6.83 -0.20 1.31
CA PRO A 38 -7.16 -0.24 2.75
C PRO A 38 -6.01 -0.78 3.62
N ALA A 39 -6.25 -0.86 4.94
CA ALA A 39 -5.35 -1.49 5.92
C ALA A 39 -3.95 -0.86 6.04
N LYS A 40 -3.84 0.46 5.77
CA LYS A 40 -2.58 1.23 5.86
C LYS A 40 -1.88 1.11 7.22
N ALA A 41 -2.66 1.19 8.30
CA ALA A 41 -2.16 1.02 9.67
C ALA A 41 -1.68 -0.41 9.98
N TYR A 42 -1.95 -1.37 9.10
CA TYR A 42 -1.56 -2.78 9.22
C TYR A 42 -0.48 -3.19 8.20
N GLY A 43 0.26 -2.21 7.65
CA GLY A 43 1.40 -2.47 6.76
C GLY A 43 1.04 -2.65 5.27
N CYS A 44 -0.18 -2.33 4.87
CA CYS A 44 -0.59 -2.34 3.46
C CYS A 44 -0.47 -0.95 2.80
N GLY A 45 -0.39 -0.92 1.48
CA GLY A 45 -0.54 0.30 0.68
C GLY A 45 0.71 1.16 0.51
N LEU A 46 1.84 0.81 1.15
CA LEU A 46 3.12 1.44 0.82
C LEU A 46 3.60 0.95 -0.55
N LEU A 47 4.00 1.90 -1.40
CA LEU A 47 4.64 1.61 -2.69
C LEU A 47 6.12 2.03 -2.61
N THR A 48 7.02 1.15 -3.03
CA THR A 48 8.46 1.43 -3.09
C THR A 48 8.91 1.46 -4.54
N LEU A 49 9.76 2.43 -4.88
CA LEU A 49 10.18 2.70 -6.25
C LEU A 49 11.71 2.72 -6.34
N ALA A 50 12.21 2.27 -7.47
CA ALA A 50 13.59 2.46 -7.90
C ALA A 50 13.59 2.76 -9.41
N PRO A 51 14.58 3.53 -9.91
CA PRO A 51 14.74 3.69 -11.36
C PRO A 51 14.89 2.33 -12.05
N PRO A 52 14.35 2.14 -13.26
CA PRO A 52 14.58 0.94 -14.04
C PRO A 52 16.08 0.81 -14.37
N ARG A 53 16.61 -0.41 -14.37
CA ARG A 53 18.00 -0.64 -14.79
C ARG A 53 18.12 -0.37 -16.29
N THR A 54 18.93 0.62 -16.65
CA THR A 54 19.47 0.78 -18.01
C THR A 54 20.66 -0.17 -18.14
N THR A 55 20.56 -1.14 -19.04
CA THR A 55 21.71 -1.98 -19.46
C THR A 55 22.22 -1.45 -20.78
#